data_AF-A0A2B7ZYQ4-F1
#
_entry.id   AF-A0A2B7ZYQ4-F1
#
_cell.length_a   1.000
_cell.length_b   1.000
_cell.length_c   1.000
_cell.angle_alpha   90.00
_cell.angle_beta   90.00
_cell.angle_gamma   90.00
#
_symmetry.space_group_name_H-M   'P 1'
#
loop_
_entity.id
_entity.type
_entity.pdbx_description
1 polymer ?
#
loop_
_entity_poly.entity_id
_entity_poly.type
_entity_poly.pdbx_seq_one_letter_code
_entity_poly.pdbx_strand_id
1 'polypeptide(L)'
;TGYGVIRVTGTKVALLQFGVLQLSKYKKHEVRLQKIFERVLSLVDEFCPDEVALEAPFFGKNVQSMLKLGRAQGIAMAAALYRQIPIVEYAPKKIKQAVTGNGNASKEQVAKMLMMTFNLKEAPRLL
;
A
#
# COMPACT_ATOMS: atom_id res chain seq x y z
N THR A 1 6.02 1.74 6.03
CA THR A 1 4.80 1.81 5.20
C THR A 1 5.20 1.62 3.76
N GLY A 2 4.69 0.59 3.10
CA GLY A 2 4.93 0.35 1.66
C GLY A 2 3.92 1.12 0.80
N TYR A 3 4.31 1.45 -0.43
CA TYR A 3 3.41 2.00 -1.45
C TYR A 3 3.80 1.46 -2.82
N GLY A 4 2.84 1.47 -3.74
CA GLY A 4 3.03 1.18 -5.14
C GLY A 4 2.08 2.03 -5.98
N VAL A 5 2.56 2.47 -7.13
CA VAL A 5 1.82 3.21 -8.15
C VAL A 5 1.86 2.38 -9.42
N ILE A 6 0.67 2.04 -9.91
CA ILE A 6 0.49 1.29 -11.16
C ILE A 6 -0.35 2.12 -12.12
N ARG A 7 -0.15 1.89 -13.41
CA ARG A 7 -1.02 2.39 -14.48
C ARG A 7 -1.71 1.21 -15.13
N VAL A 8 -3.02 1.32 -15.28
CA VAL A 8 -3.84 0.32 -15.96
C VAL A 8 -4.35 0.93 -17.26
N THR A 9 -4.10 0.27 -18.39
CA THR A 9 -4.65 0.68 -19.70
C THR A 9 -5.26 -0.56 -20.36
N GLY A 10 -6.59 -0.65 -20.32
CA GLY A 10 -7.31 -1.86 -20.71
C GLY A 10 -6.91 -3.04 -19.82
N THR A 11 -6.34 -4.09 -20.42
CA THR A 11 -5.85 -5.27 -19.69
C THR A 11 -4.38 -5.19 -19.29
N LYS A 12 -3.65 -4.13 -19.68
CA LYS A 12 -2.22 -3.98 -19.38
C LYS A 12 -2.04 -3.23 -18.06
N VAL A 13 -1.23 -3.80 -17.18
CA VAL A 13 -0.82 -3.18 -15.91
C VAL A 13 0.68 -2.89 -15.96
N ALA A 14 1.06 -1.64 -15.71
CA ALA A 14 2.46 -1.21 -15.66
C ALA A 14 2.79 -0.68 -14.26
N LEU A 15 3.93 -1.09 -13.70
CA LEU A 15 4.45 -0.55 -12.45
C LEU A 15 5.18 0.75 -12.72
N LEU A 16 4.70 1.86 -12.17
CA LEU A 16 5.33 3.18 -12.33
C LEU A 16 6.36 3.45 -11.24
N GLN A 17 6.00 3.21 -9.99
CA GLN A 17 6.88 3.40 -8.83
C GLN A 17 6.43 2.49 -7.68
N PHE A 18 7.38 2.06 -6.86
CA PHE A 18 7.05 1.46 -5.56
C PHE A 18 8.17 1.75 -4.58
N GLY A 19 7.87 1.62 -3.29
CA GLY A 19 8.89 1.79 -2.28
C GLY A 19 8.36 1.59 -0.88
N VAL A 20 9.26 1.75 0.08
CA VAL A 20 8.94 1.66 1.51
C VAL A 20 9.47 2.87 2.22
N LEU A 21 8.58 3.55 2.96
CA LEU A 21 8.98 4.60 3.88
C LEU A 21 9.67 3.96 5.08
N GLN A 22 10.97 4.25 5.23
CA GLN A 22 11.75 3.90 6.41
C GLN A 22 11.45 4.88 7.55
N LEU A 23 10.48 4.51 8.38
CA LEU A 23 10.00 5.34 9.49
C LEU A 23 10.74 5.08 10.82
N SER A 24 11.55 4.02 10.90
CA SER A 24 12.28 3.61 12.11
C SER A 24 13.27 4.67 12.60
N LYS A 25 13.82 5.48 11.69
CA LYS A 25 14.73 6.59 12.00
C LYS A 25 14.10 7.72 12.82
N TYR A 26 12.76 7.83 12.83
CA TYR A 26 12.06 8.85 13.60
C TYR A 26 11.63 8.29 14.95
N LYS A 27 12.03 8.93 16.06
CA LYS A 27 11.70 8.48 17.42
C LYS A 27 10.24 8.73 17.80
N LYS A 28 9.71 9.90 17.42
CA LYS A 28 8.36 10.36 17.74
C LYS A 28 7.31 9.79 16.79
N HIS A 29 6.16 9.35 17.32
CA HIS A 29 5.13 8.69 16.53
C HIS A 29 4.42 9.66 15.59
N GLU A 30 4.09 10.84 16.08
CA GLU A 30 3.49 11.96 15.36
C GLU A 30 4.34 12.40 14.16
N VAL A 31 5.68 12.38 14.28
CA VAL A 31 6.59 12.66 13.17
C VAL A 31 6.51 11.56 12.10
N ARG A 32 6.36 10.29 12.50
CA ARG A 32 6.15 9.20 11.53
C ARG A 32 4.84 9.38 10.76
N LEU A 33 3.78 9.81 11.44
CA LEU A 33 2.49 10.10 10.80
C LEU A 33 2.61 11.27 9.81
N GLN A 34 3.24 12.37 10.22
CA GLN A 34 3.53 13.50 9.32
C GLN A 34 4.26 13.04 8.05
N LYS A 35 5.28 12.18 8.18
CA LYS A 35 6.04 11.66 7.02
C LYS A 35 5.24 10.73 6.13
N ILE A 36 4.24 10.02 6.67
CA ILE A 36 3.29 9.27 5.85
C ILE A 36 2.42 10.25 5.04
N PHE A 37 1.86 11.27 5.70
CA PHE A 37 1.03 12.28 5.03
C PHE A 37 1.78 12.96 3.89
N GLU A 38 2.97 13.51 4.16
CA GLU A 38 3.79 14.21 3.17
C GLU A 38 4.12 13.31 1.97
N ARG A 39 4.48 12.04 2.21
CA ARG A 39 4.84 11.13 1.11
C ARG A 39 3.63 10.71 0.29
N VAL A 40 2.49 10.44 0.92
CA VAL A 40 1.27 10.11 0.17
C VAL A 40 0.81 11.31 -0.64
N LEU A 41 0.82 12.51 -0.05
CA LEU A 41 0.49 13.74 -0.76
C LEU A 41 1.42 13.97 -1.97
N SER A 42 2.73 13.81 -1.78
CA SER A 42 3.71 13.89 -2.87
C SER A 42 3.46 12.87 -3.98
N LEU A 43 3.07 11.63 -3.65
CA LEU A 43 2.74 10.62 -4.66
C LEU A 43 1.47 11.00 -5.43
N VAL A 44 0.47 11.53 -4.73
CA VAL A 44 -0.77 11.99 -5.37
C VAL A 44 -0.48 13.17 -6.30
N ASP A 45 0.31 14.15 -5.85
CA ASP A 45 0.68 15.32 -6.64
C ASP A 45 1.57 14.97 -7.85
N GLU A 46 2.46 13.97 -7.72
CA GLU A 46 3.37 13.53 -8.77
C GLU A 46 2.66 12.69 -9.85
N PHE A 47 1.76 11.79 -9.45
CA PHE A 47 1.16 10.81 -10.36
C PHE A 47 -0.30 11.06 -10.73
N CYS A 48 -1.00 11.96 -10.03
CA CYS A 48 -2.42 12.25 -10.23
C CYS A 48 -3.28 10.97 -10.37
N PRO A 49 -3.24 10.03 -9.41
CA PRO A 49 -3.93 8.76 -9.54
C PRO A 49 -5.46 8.95 -9.55
N ASP A 50 -6.16 8.10 -10.31
CA ASP A 50 -7.63 8.09 -10.32
C ASP A 50 -8.23 7.58 -8.99
N GLU A 51 -7.51 6.72 -8.27
CA GLU A 51 -7.92 6.15 -6.99
C GLU A 51 -6.74 5.74 -6.11
N VAL A 52 -6.97 5.66 -4.80
CA VAL A 52 -6.05 5.06 -3.83
C VAL A 52 -6.64 3.78 -3.26
N ALA A 53 -5.96 2.66 -3.50
CA ALA A 53 -6.32 1.36 -2.95
C ALA A 53 -5.62 1.11 -1.59
N LEU A 54 -6.39 0.68 -0.58
CA LEU A 54 -5.89 0.31 0.74
C LEU A 54 -6.32 -1.11 1.11
N GLU A 55 -5.50 -1.78 1.93
CA GLU A 55 -5.89 -3.04 2.55
C GLU A 55 -6.83 -2.75 3.74
N ALA A 56 -8.02 -3.35 3.73
CA ALA A 56 -8.97 -3.19 4.83
C ALA A 56 -8.38 -3.75 6.13
N PRO A 57 -8.60 -3.10 7.29
CA PRO A 57 -8.09 -3.57 8.56
C PRO A 57 -8.66 -4.96 8.87
N PHE A 58 -7.78 -5.90 9.23
CA PHE A 58 -8.17 -7.22 9.71
C PHE A 58 -8.11 -7.27 11.24
N PHE A 59 -9.08 -7.93 11.86
CA PHE A 59 -9.12 -8.13 13.32
C PHE A 59 -7.90 -8.95 13.79
N GLY A 60 -6.91 -8.24 14.32
CA GLY A 60 -5.74 -8.82 14.96
C GLY A 60 -5.96 -9.06 16.45
N LYS A 61 -5.22 -10.02 17.03
CA LYS A 61 -5.25 -10.30 18.48
C LYS A 61 -4.70 -9.16 19.35
N ASN A 62 -3.91 -8.23 18.78
CA ASN A 62 -3.24 -7.15 19.52
C ASN A 62 -3.80 -5.76 19.17
N VAL A 63 -4.54 -5.19 20.11
CA VAL A 63 -5.22 -3.89 19.99
C VAL A 63 -4.24 -2.73 19.76
N GLN A 64 -3.08 -2.72 20.43
CA GLN A 64 -2.11 -1.62 20.29
C GLN A 64 -1.49 -1.57 18.89
N SER A 65 -1.17 -2.74 18.33
CA SER A 65 -0.67 -2.83 16.96
C SER A 65 -1.73 -2.40 15.95
N MET A 66 -2.99 -2.79 16.17
CA MET A 66 -4.11 -2.32 15.34
C MET A 66 -4.31 -0.81 15.41
N LEU A 67 -4.24 -0.19 16.60
CA LEU A 67 -4.33 1.26 16.74
C LEU A 67 -3.20 1.99 16.01
N LYS A 68 -1.97 1.47 16.07
CA LYS A 68 -0.83 2.04 15.32
C LYS A 68 -1.03 1.95 13.81
N LEU A 69 -1.55 0.82 13.33
CA LEU A 69 -1.88 0.61 11.91
C LEU A 69 -3.00 1.54 11.46
N GLY A 70 -4.10 1.60 12.21
CA GLY A 70 -5.25 2.45 11.90
C GLY A 70 -4.91 3.94 11.83
N ARG A 71 -4.03 4.43 12.71
CA ARG A 71 -3.51 5.81 12.64
C ARG A 71 -2.72 6.06 11.35
N ALA A 72 -1.86 5.12 10.94
CA ALA A 72 -1.10 5.24 9.71
C ALA A 72 -2.01 5.21 8.47
N GLN A 73 -3.01 4.33 8.45
CA GLN A 73 -4.01 4.25 7.37
C GLN A 73 -4.86 5.52 7.31
N GLY A 74 -5.41 5.97 8.44
CA GLY A 74 -6.22 7.19 8.49
C GLY A 74 -5.47 8.43 7.98
N ILE A 75 -4.17 8.53 8.25
CA ILE A 75 -3.34 9.61 7.71
C ILE A 75 -3.09 9.49 6.21
N ALA A 76 -2.88 8.27 5.69
CA ALA A 76 -2.78 8.03 4.25
C ALA A 76 -4.10 8.38 3.54
N MET A 77 -5.24 7.99 4.14
CA MET A 77 -6.57 8.35 3.65
C MET A 77 -6.78 9.86 3.64
N ALA A 78 -6.44 10.54 4.73
CA ALA A 78 -6.55 11.99 4.83
C ALA A 78 -5.74 12.71 3.73
N ALA A 79 -4.52 12.24 3.44
CA ALA A 79 -3.69 12.80 2.37
C ALA A 79 -4.32 12.65 0.98
N ALA A 80 -4.90 11.48 0.67
CA ALA A 80 -5.59 11.24 -0.60
C ALA A 80 -6.87 12.09 -0.73
N LEU A 81 -7.72 12.09 0.32
CA LEU A 81 -8.97 12.86 0.35
C LEU A 81 -8.73 14.37 0.32
N TYR A 82 -7.61 14.84 0.88
CA TYR A 82 -7.21 16.26 0.80
C TYR A 82 -7.04 16.73 -0.65
N ARG A 83 -6.68 15.82 -1.57
CA ARG A 83 -6.61 16.06 -3.01
C ARG A 83 -7.83 15.54 -3.78
N GLN A 84 -8.91 15.20 -3.07
CA GLN A 84 -10.15 14.68 -3.64
C GLN A 84 -9.98 13.37 -4.43
N ILE A 85 -8.95 12.58 -4.11
CA ILE A 85 -8.76 11.25 -4.71
C ILE A 85 -9.63 10.24 -3.95
N PRO A 86 -10.49 9.46 -4.65
CA PRO A 86 -11.32 8.46 -4.01
C PRO A 86 -10.47 7.31 -3.45
N ILE A 87 -11.00 6.67 -2.41
CA ILE A 87 -10.34 5.57 -1.70
C ILE A 87 -11.19 4.31 -1.81
N VAL A 88 -10.53 3.20 -2.11
CA VAL A 88 -11.17 1.88 -2.12
C VAL A 88 -10.41 0.93 -1.19
N GLU A 89 -11.14 0.26 -0.30
CA GLU A 89 -10.57 -0.71 0.62
C GLU A 89 -10.82 -2.15 0.15
N TYR A 90 -9.80 -3.00 0.27
CA TYR A 90 -9.88 -4.40 -0.15
C TYR A 90 -9.51 -5.33 1.01
N ALA A 91 -10.34 -6.35 1.24
CA ALA A 91 -10.05 -7.38 2.22
C ALA A 91 -8.76 -8.15 1.85
N PRO A 92 -7.93 -8.57 2.82
CA PRO A 92 -6.67 -9.28 2.55
C PRO A 92 -6.85 -10.52 1.66
N LYS A 93 -7.94 -11.28 1.87
CA LYS A 93 -8.28 -12.44 1.03
C LYS A 93 -8.58 -12.05 -0.41
N LYS A 94 -9.27 -10.92 -0.63
CA LYS A 94 -9.61 -10.41 -1.97
C LYS A 94 -8.35 -9.96 -2.72
N ILE A 95 -7.42 -9.31 -2.02
CA ILE A 95 -6.09 -8.95 -2.57
C ILE A 95 -5.35 -10.20 -3.02
N LYS A 96 -5.23 -11.21 -2.14
CA LYS A 96 -4.56 -12.47 -2.48
C LYS A 96 -5.21 -13.17 -3.66
N GLN A 97 -6.55 -13.27 -3.67
CA GLN A 97 -7.29 -13.87 -4.78
C GLN A 97 -7.04 -13.15 -6.11
N ALA A 98 -7.00 -11.82 -6.11
CA ALA A 98 -6.78 -11.03 -7.31
C ALA A 98 -5.37 -11.20 -7.90
N VAL A 99 -4.36 -11.39 -7.04
CA VAL A 99 -2.96 -11.53 -7.48
C VAL A 99 -2.58 -12.96 -7.83
N THR A 100 -3.05 -13.94 -7.04
CA THR A 100 -2.58 -15.34 -7.15
C THR A 100 -3.63 -16.32 -7.66
N GLY A 101 -4.90 -15.90 -7.76
CA GLY A 101 -6.03 -16.81 -7.98
C GLY A 101 -6.44 -17.61 -6.74
N ASN A 102 -5.82 -17.38 -5.58
CA ASN A 102 -6.13 -18.07 -4.32
C ASN A 102 -6.09 -17.12 -3.12
N GLY A 103 -7.25 -16.90 -2.49
CA GLY A 103 -7.40 -16.03 -1.31
C GLY A 103 -6.64 -16.50 -0.06
N ASN A 104 -6.21 -17.76 0.00
CA ASN A 104 -5.41 -18.31 1.10
C ASN A 104 -3.90 -18.34 0.80
N ALA A 105 -3.46 -17.75 -0.32
CA ALA A 105 -2.05 -17.76 -0.71
C ALA A 105 -1.11 -17.21 0.37
N SER A 106 0.10 -17.76 0.42
CA SER A 106 1.17 -17.29 1.29
C SER A 106 1.73 -15.94 0.79
N LYS A 107 2.49 -15.23 1.64
CA LYS A 107 3.12 -13.96 1.24
C LYS A 107 4.14 -14.17 0.12
N GLU A 108 4.86 -15.29 0.16
CA GLU A 108 5.86 -15.68 -0.83
C GLU A 108 5.21 -15.95 -2.18
N GLN A 109 4.03 -16.58 -2.20
CA GLN A 109 3.27 -16.79 -3.42
C GLN A 109 2.80 -15.47 -4.04
N VAL A 110 2.31 -14.54 -3.22
CA VAL A 110 1.94 -13.19 -3.68
C VAL A 110 3.15 -12.47 -4.27
N ALA A 111 4.29 -12.49 -3.58
CA ALA A 111 5.52 -11.87 -4.07
C ALA A 111 5.98 -12.44 -5.42
N LYS A 112 5.99 -13.77 -5.55
CA LYS A 112 6.37 -14.45 -6.81
C LYS A 112 5.47 -14.04 -7.97
N MET A 113 4.15 -13.99 -7.74
CA MET A 113 3.20 -13.56 -8.76
C MET A 113 3.40 -12.09 -9.15
N LEU A 114 3.61 -11.19 -8.19
CA LEU A 114 3.91 -9.78 -8.49
C LEU A 114 5.21 -9.62 -9.28
N MET A 115 6.25 -10.39 -8.96
CA MET A 115 7.50 -10.38 -9.72
C MET A 115 7.29 -10.84 -11.16
N MET A 116 6.50 -11.88 -11.39
CA MET A 116 6.16 -12.35 -12.75
C MET A 116 5.33 -11.31 -13.50
N THR A 117 4.29 -10.75 -12.88
CA THR A 117 3.41 -9.74 -13.49
C THR A 117 4.17 -8.48 -13.91
N PHE A 118 5.13 -8.03 -13.09
CA PHE A 118 5.90 -6.81 -13.34
C PHE A 118 7.32 -7.05 -13.86
N ASN A 119 7.66 -8.31 -14.21
CA ASN A 119 8.95 -8.74 -14.70
C ASN A 119 10.15 -8.25 -13.84
N LEU A 120 9.99 -8.31 -12.51
CA LEU A 120 10.98 -7.87 -11.54
C LEU A 120 12.06 -8.95 -11.37
N LYS A 121 13.34 -8.56 -11.50
CA LYS A 121 14.48 -9.48 -11.37
C LYS A 121 14.76 -9.92 -9.94
N GLU A 122 14.42 -9.08 -8.96
CA GLU A 122 14.61 -9.37 -7.54
C GLU A 122 13.32 -9.09 -6.76
N ALA A 123 13.08 -9.91 -5.73
CA ALA A 123 12.00 -9.67 -4.79
C ALA A 123 12.29 -8.36 -4.03
N PRO A 124 11.27 -7.53 -3.75
CA PRO A 124 11.45 -6.36 -2.90
C PRO A 124 12.09 -6.77 -1.57
N ARG A 125 13.22 -6.16 -1.19
CA ARG A 125 14.01 -6.49 0.03
C ARG A 125 13.24 -6.37 1.37
N LEU A 126 11.97 -5.98 1.36
CA LEU A 126 11.15 -5.67 2.54
C LEU A 126 9.78 -6.38 2.49
N LEU A 127 9.79 -7.69 2.21
CA LEU A 127 8.62 -8.58 2.36
C LEU A 127 8.54 -9.17 3.78
#